data_AF-A0A3M4A6F2-F1
#
_entry.id   AF-A0A3M4A6F2-F1
#
_cell.length_a   1.000
_cell.length_b   1.000
_cell.length_c   1.000
_cell.angle_alpha   90.00
_cell.angle_beta   90.00
_cell.angle_gamma   90.00
#
_symmetry.space_group_name_H-M   'P 1'
#
loop_
_entity.id
_entity.type
_entity.pdbx_description
1 polymer ?
#
loop_
_entity_poly.entity_id
_entity_poly.type
_entity_poly.pdbx_seq_one_letter_code
_entity_poly.pdbx_strand_id
1 'polypeptide(L)'
;MPIFNGGSNRAALDSAKVVREIQVQTYQQTLQTAFREVADALAVRSTLDRRIAAQQALTDASRKSFELSDALYRSGSQSYLEALDAQRSLYSAQQDLITLRLTEQSNRITLYKVLGGGSN
;
A
#
# COMPACT_ATOMS: atom_id res chain seq x y z
N MET A 1 47.29 38.53 -10.08
CA MET A 1 47.32 37.09 -10.42
C MET A 1 48.28 36.40 -9.47
N PRO A 2 47.84 35.42 -8.65
CA PRO A 2 48.75 34.70 -7.76
C PRO A 2 49.48 33.62 -8.56
N ILE A 3 50.81 33.68 -8.54
CA ILE A 3 51.69 32.80 -9.33
C ILE A 3 52.01 31.50 -8.56
N PHE A 4 51.87 31.48 -7.23
CA PHE A 4 52.06 30.29 -6.39
C PHE A 4 50.96 30.19 -5.33
N ASN A 5 49.92 29.41 -5.61
CA ASN A 5 48.81 29.13 -4.69
C ASN A 5 48.96 27.77 -3.99
N GLY A 6 50.15 27.15 -3.93
CA GLY A 6 50.42 25.95 -3.10
C GLY A 6 49.45 24.77 -3.26
N GLY A 7 48.73 24.67 -4.38
CA GLY A 7 47.66 23.69 -4.59
C GLY A 7 46.24 24.12 -4.18
N SER A 8 46.02 25.29 -3.58
CA SER A 8 44.69 25.76 -3.14
C SER A 8 43.66 25.87 -4.28
N ASN A 9 44.06 26.37 -5.45
CA ASN A 9 43.19 26.40 -6.64
C ASN A 9 42.86 24.97 -7.13
N ARG A 10 43.79 24.02 -7.01
CA ARG A 10 43.53 22.60 -7.32
C ARG A 10 42.60 21.98 -6.29
N ALA A 11 42.83 22.21 -5.01
CA ALA A 11 41.98 21.74 -3.93
C ALA A 11 40.54 22.29 -4.04
N ALA A 12 40.37 23.56 -4.41
CA ALA A 12 39.06 24.16 -4.65
C ALA A 12 38.36 23.52 -5.88
N LEU A 13 39.10 23.29 -6.97
CA LEU A 13 38.57 22.60 -8.15
C LEU A 13 38.19 21.15 -7.83
N ASP A 14 39.01 20.43 -7.06
CA ASP A 14 38.75 19.04 -6.70
C ASP A 14 37.57 18.94 -5.72
N SER A 15 37.45 19.86 -4.77
CA SER A 15 36.25 20.01 -3.94
C SER A 15 35.00 20.24 -4.78
N ALA A 16 35.06 21.15 -5.77
CA ALA A 16 33.93 21.40 -6.67
C ALA A 16 33.55 20.17 -7.51
N LYS A 17 34.52 19.37 -7.96
CA LYS A 17 34.25 18.10 -8.65
C LYS A 17 33.57 17.09 -7.75
N VAL A 18 34.04 16.92 -6.52
CA VAL A 18 33.45 16.02 -5.53
C VAL A 18 32.01 16.44 -5.21
N VAL A 19 31.76 17.74 -5.01
CA VAL A 19 30.39 18.26 -4.80
C VAL A 19 29.48 17.96 -6.00
N ARG A 20 29.97 18.15 -7.23
CA ARG A 20 29.21 17.80 -8.43
C ARG A 20 28.89 16.30 -8.48
N GLU A 21 29.86 15.45 -8.16
CA GLU A 21 29.64 14.00 -8.13
C GLU A 21 28.62 13.60 -7.07
N ILE A 22 28.69 14.17 -5.87
CA ILE A 22 27.68 14.00 -4.81
C ILE A 22 26.28 14.40 -5.30
N GLN A 23 26.16 15.53 -6.02
CA GLN A 23 24.88 15.98 -6.55
C GLN A 23 24.32 15.02 -7.60
N VAL A 24 25.17 14.50 -8.49
CA VAL A 24 24.77 13.50 -9.49
C VAL A 24 24.31 12.20 -8.81
N GLN A 25 25.04 11.72 -7.80
CA GLN A 25 24.67 10.51 -7.06
C GLN A 25 23.37 10.72 -6.29
N THR A 26 23.20 11.87 -5.63
CA THR A 26 21.95 12.24 -4.95
C THR A 26 20.77 12.21 -5.92
N TYR A 27 20.92 12.84 -7.09
CA TYR A 27 19.88 12.83 -8.12
C TYR A 27 19.53 11.40 -8.58
N GLN A 28 20.54 10.57 -8.88
CA GLN A 28 20.33 9.18 -9.27
C GLN A 28 19.61 8.38 -8.18
N GLN A 29 19.99 8.57 -6.91
CA GLN A 29 19.36 7.91 -5.77
C GLN A 29 17.89 8.33 -5.60
N THR A 30 17.59 9.63 -5.73
CA THR A 30 16.21 10.14 -5.69
C THR A 30 15.37 9.53 -6.81
N LEU A 31 15.91 9.48 -8.03
CA LEU A 31 15.22 8.91 -9.18
C LEU A 31 14.92 7.41 -8.99
N GLN A 32 15.92 6.64 -8.57
CA GLN A 32 15.75 5.21 -8.30
C GLN A 32 14.73 4.95 -7.19
N THR A 33 14.70 5.79 -6.16
CA THR A 33 13.73 5.69 -5.07
C THR A 33 12.32 5.96 -5.57
N ALA A 34 12.12 7.01 -6.36
CA ALA A 34 10.82 7.31 -6.97
C ALA A 34 10.32 6.16 -7.84
N PHE A 35 11.16 5.59 -8.71
CA PHE A 35 10.77 4.44 -9.54
C PHE A 35 10.38 3.21 -8.71
N ARG A 36 11.11 2.93 -7.62
CA ARG A 36 10.80 1.84 -6.70
C ARG A 36 9.44 2.05 -6.04
N GLU A 37 9.18 3.24 -5.52
CA GLU A 37 7.91 3.57 -4.87
C GLU A 37 6.70 3.44 -5.83
N VAL A 38 6.87 3.85 -7.09
CA VAL A 38 5.85 3.65 -8.14
C VAL A 38 5.62 2.16 -8.41
N ALA A 39 6.70 1.39 -8.59
CA ALA A 39 6.61 -0.05 -8.87
C ALA A 39 5.92 -0.81 -7.72
N ASP A 40 6.28 -0.51 -6.47
CA ASP A 40 5.68 -1.11 -5.28
C ASP A 40 4.18 -0.79 -5.19
N ALA A 41 3.79 0.47 -5.44
CA ALA A 41 2.40 0.88 -5.43
C ALA A 41 1.57 0.19 -6.53
N LEU A 42 2.12 0.05 -7.75
CA LEU A 42 1.47 -0.67 -8.85
C LEU A 42 1.36 -2.18 -8.58
N ALA A 43 2.38 -2.79 -7.99
CA ALA A 43 2.36 -4.19 -7.61
C ALA A 43 1.22 -4.48 -6.62
N VAL A 44 1.05 -3.64 -5.60
CA VAL A 44 -0.08 -3.74 -4.66
C VAL A 44 -1.41 -3.62 -5.40
N ARG A 45 -1.57 -2.58 -6.24
CA ARG A 45 -2.81 -2.33 -7.01
C ARG A 45 -3.21 -3.54 -7.86
N SER A 46 -2.24 -4.20 -8.51
CA SER A 46 -2.48 -5.31 -9.44
C SER A 46 -3.19 -6.52 -8.80
N THR A 47 -3.07 -6.69 -7.48
CA THR A 47 -3.67 -7.82 -6.76
C THR A 47 -4.93 -7.45 -6.00
N LEU A 48 -5.17 -6.15 -5.81
CA LEU A 48 -6.09 -5.67 -4.79
C LEU A 48 -7.55 -5.90 -5.15
N ASP A 49 -7.91 -5.66 -6.42
CA ASP A 49 -9.26 -5.89 -6.93
C ASP A 49 -9.68 -7.35 -6.78
N ARG A 50 -8.76 -8.28 -7.04
CA ARG A 50 -9.00 -9.73 -6.88
C ARG A 50 -9.20 -10.10 -5.41
N ARG A 51 -8.40 -9.52 -4.50
CA ARG A 51 -8.54 -9.73 -3.05
C ARG A 51 -9.87 -9.18 -2.53
N ILE A 52 -10.28 -7.99 -2.96
CA ILE A 52 -11.56 -7.40 -2.60
C ILE A 52 -12.72 -8.26 -3.10
N ALA A 53 -12.68 -8.71 -4.35
CA ALA A 53 -13.73 -9.57 -4.92
C ALA A 53 -13.86 -10.90 -4.16
N ALA A 54 -12.73 -11.54 -3.83
CA ALA A 54 -12.73 -12.77 -3.04
C ALA A 54 -13.28 -12.55 -1.62
N GLN A 55 -12.89 -11.46 -0.95
CA GLN A 55 -13.38 -11.13 0.39
C GLN A 55 -14.87 -10.76 0.39
N GLN A 56 -15.35 -10.11 -0.66
CA GLN A 56 -16.77 -9.84 -0.85
C GLN A 56 -17.56 -11.14 -0.98
N ALA A 57 -17.09 -12.08 -1.81
CA ALA A 57 -17.71 -13.39 -1.95
C ALA A 57 -17.73 -14.18 -0.62
N LEU A 58 -16.64 -14.13 0.16
CA LEU A 58 -16.59 -14.71 1.49
C LEU A 58 -17.62 -14.08 2.44
N THR A 59 -17.71 -12.75 2.46
CA THR A 59 -18.68 -12.01 3.29
C THR A 59 -20.12 -12.42 2.94
N ASP A 60 -20.42 -12.55 1.65
CA ASP A 60 -21.75 -12.93 1.19
C ASP A 60 -22.07 -14.39 1.52
N ALA A 61 -21.08 -15.29 1.44
CA ALA A 61 -21.22 -16.68 1.88
C ALA A 61 -21.45 -16.78 3.40
N SER A 62 -20.65 -16.08 4.21
CA SER A 62 -20.83 -16.03 5.67
C SER A 62 -22.18 -15.45 6.08
N ARG A 63 -22.71 -14.49 5.32
CA ARG A 63 -24.06 -13.94 5.54
C ARG A 63 -25.12 -15.01 5.37
N LYS A 64 -25.06 -15.76 4.26
CA LYS A 64 -26.00 -16.87 4.01
C LYS A 64 -25.91 -17.95 5.10
N SER A 65 -24.71 -18.28 5.56
CA SER A 65 -24.54 -19.23 6.66
C SER A 65 -25.19 -18.74 7.95
N PHE A 66 -25.02 -17.46 8.29
CA PHE A 66 -25.68 -16.88 9.46
C PHE A 66 -27.20 -16.88 9.33
N GLU A 67 -27.75 -16.47 8.18
CA GLU A 67 -29.19 -16.47 7.93
C GLU A 67 -29.80 -17.88 8.07
N LEU A 68 -29.11 -18.91 7.58
CA LEU A 68 -29.53 -20.30 7.71
C LEU A 68 -29.48 -20.78 9.17
N SER A 69 -28.38 -20.54 9.88
CA SER A 69 -28.23 -20.96 11.28
C SER A 69 -29.21 -20.24 12.21
N ASP A 70 -29.50 -18.95 11.95
CA ASP A 70 -30.51 -18.20 12.69
C ASP A 70 -31.92 -18.76 12.44
N ALA A 71 -32.25 -19.13 11.20
CA ALA A 71 -33.52 -19.77 10.87
C ALA A 71 -33.67 -21.13 11.57
N LEU A 72 -32.64 -21.97 11.57
CA LEU A 72 -32.63 -23.28 12.23
C LEU A 72 -32.72 -23.17 13.76
N TYR A 73 -32.09 -22.15 14.34
CA TYR A 73 -32.26 -21.82 15.75
C TYR A 73 -33.70 -21.40 16.07
N ARG A 74 -34.28 -20.48 15.28
CA ARG A 74 -35.65 -20.01 15.47
C ARG A 74 -36.69 -21.10 15.29
N SER A 75 -36.44 -22.10 14.45
CA SER A 75 -37.28 -23.28 14.30
C SER A 75 -37.08 -24.32 15.41
N GLY A 76 -36.17 -24.07 16.36
CA GLY A 76 -35.82 -24.99 17.44
C GLY A 76 -35.01 -26.22 17.00
N SER A 77 -34.50 -26.21 15.77
CA SER A 77 -33.78 -27.35 15.17
C SER A 77 -32.30 -27.38 15.51
N GLN A 78 -31.71 -26.25 15.91
CA GLN A 78 -30.30 -26.14 16.31
C GLN A 78 -30.11 -25.25 17.54
N SER A 79 -28.96 -25.40 18.19
CA SER A 79 -28.53 -24.54 19.30
C SER A 79 -28.19 -23.14 18.80
N TYR A 80 -28.43 -22.12 19.64
CA TYR A 80 -28.03 -20.74 19.36
C TYR A 80 -26.52 -20.57 19.15
N LEU A 81 -25.70 -21.51 19.67
CA LEU A 81 -24.24 -21.45 19.53
C LEU A 81 -23.80 -21.45 18.05
N GLU A 82 -24.48 -22.21 17.20
CA GLU A 82 -24.19 -22.29 15.76
C GLU A 82 -24.49 -20.94 15.07
N ALA A 83 -25.60 -20.29 15.43
CA ALA A 83 -25.94 -18.97 14.92
C ALA A 83 -24.93 -17.90 15.39
N LEU A 84 -24.48 -17.98 16.64
CA LEU A 84 -23.47 -17.07 17.19
C LEU A 84 -22.11 -17.23 16.50
N ASP A 85 -21.69 -18.46 16.22
CA ASP A 85 -20.43 -18.72 15.52
C ASP A 85 -20.47 -18.21 14.07
N ALA A 86 -21.58 -18.47 13.36
CA ALA A 86 -21.79 -17.94 12.02
C ALA A 86 -21.82 -16.40 12.01
N GLN A 87 -22.44 -15.78 13.02
CA GLN A 87 -22.45 -14.32 13.18
C GLN A 87 -21.04 -13.75 13.39
N ARG A 88 -20.22 -14.38 14.24
CA ARG A 88 -18.83 -13.97 14.47
C ARG A 88 -18.00 -14.07 13.21
N SER A 89 -18.16 -15.15 12.46
CA SER A 89 -17.49 -15.37 11.17
C SER A 89 -17.88 -14.30 10.15
N LEU A 90 -19.17 -13.97 10.03
CA LEU A 90 -19.66 -12.87 9.19
C LEU A 90 -19.04 -11.53 9.60
N TYR A 91 -19.01 -11.23 10.90
CA TYR A 91 -18.47 -9.97 11.39
C TYR A 91 -16.97 -9.82 11.09
N SER A 92 -16.18 -10.89 11.27
CA SER A 92 -14.76 -10.92 10.87
C SER A 92 -14.60 -10.66 9.38
N ALA A 93 -15.37 -11.36 8.54
CA ALA A 93 -15.29 -11.21 7.09
C ALA A 93 -15.61 -9.77 6.62
N GLN A 94 -16.57 -9.10 7.28
CA GLN A 94 -16.91 -7.70 7.04
C GLN A 94 -15.77 -6.74 7.42
N GLN A 95 -15.12 -6.95 8.57
CA GLN A 95 -13.98 -6.12 8.99
C GLN A 95 -12.80 -6.25 8.02
N ASP A 96 -12.51 -7.47 7.57
CA ASP A 96 -11.45 -7.73 6.60
C ASP A 96 -11.75 -7.04 5.26
N LEU A 97 -13.00 -7.06 4.80
CA LEU A 97 -13.43 -6.35 3.60
C LEU A 97 -13.24 -4.83 3.73
N ILE A 98 -13.59 -4.25 4.87
CA ILE A 98 -13.39 -2.83 5.15
C ILE A 98 -11.89 -2.49 5.12
N THR A 99 -11.06 -3.33 5.75
CA THR A 99 -9.60 -3.15 5.79
C THR A 99 -8.98 -3.22 4.39
N LEU A 100 -9.45 -4.14 3.53
CA LEU A 100 -9.01 -4.22 2.14
C LEU A 100 -9.42 -2.99 1.33
N ARG A 101 -10.65 -2.49 1.50
CA ARG A 101 -11.10 -1.25 0.86
C ARG A 101 -10.30 -0.04 1.34
N LEU A 102 -9.95 0.03 2.62
CA LEU A 102 -9.06 1.07 3.13
C LEU A 102 -7.68 1.00 2.46
N THR A 103 -7.11 -0.21 2.35
CA THR A 103 -5.83 -0.44 1.66
C THR A 103 -5.90 0.02 0.20
N GLU A 104 -7.03 -0.18 -0.47
CA GLU A 104 -7.25 0.34 -1.83
C GLU A 104 -7.15 1.86 -1.89
N GLN A 105 -7.84 2.56 -0.99
CA GLN A 105 -7.84 4.02 -0.99
C GLN A 105 -6.47 4.58 -0.63
N SER A 106 -5.78 3.98 0.35
CA SER A 106 -4.39 4.33 0.67
C SER A 106 -3.47 4.12 -0.53
N ASN A 107 -3.60 2.99 -1.25
CA ASN A 107 -2.81 2.73 -2.45
C ASN A 107 -3.07 3.76 -3.57
N ARG A 108 -4.32 4.19 -3.77
CA ARG A 108 -4.66 5.25 -4.73
C ARG A 108 -4.01 6.59 -4.37
N ILE A 109 -4.02 6.96 -3.09
CA ILE A 109 -3.35 8.18 -2.60
C ILE A 109 -1.82 8.06 -2.79
N THR A 110 -1.24 6.90 -2.50
CA THR A 110 0.19 6.66 -2.74
C THR A 110 0.52 6.80 -4.21
N LEU A 111 -0.22 6.14 -5.12
CA LEU A 111 -0.05 6.27 -6.57
C LEU A 111 -0.14 7.72 -7.03
N TYR A 112 -1.12 8.48 -6.53
CA TYR A 112 -1.23 9.90 -6.82
C TYR A 112 0.03 10.68 -6.40
N LYS A 113 0.54 10.45 -5.17
CA LYS A 113 1.74 11.11 -4.65
C LYS A 113 3.00 10.76 -5.46
N VAL A 114 3.23 9.48 -5.73
CA VAL A 114 4.47 9.01 -6.40
C VAL A 114 4.52 9.36 -7.88
N LEU A 115 3.36 9.58 -8.52
CA LEU A 115 3.26 10.04 -9.90
C LEU A 115 3.34 11.57 -10.05
N GLY A 116 3.70 12.30 -9.00
CA GLY A 116 3.89 13.75 -9.05
C GLY A 116 2.67 14.57 -8.61
N GLY A 117 1.67 13.95 -7.98
CA GLY A 117 0.64 14.66 -7.24
C GLY A 117 -0.36 15.44 -8.09
N GLY A 118 -0.63 15.00 -9.33
CA GLY A 118 -1.54 15.70 -10.25
C GLY A 118 -0.99 17.07 -10.62
N SER A 119 -0.08 17.11 -11.59
CA SER A 119 0.52 18.34 -12.07
C SER A 119 -0.56 19.28 -12.63
N ASN A 120 -0.77 20.42 -11.97
CA ASN A 120 -1.12 21.66 -12.65
C ASN A 120 0.14 22.25 -13.31
#